data_AF-X1VPJ6-F1
#
_entry.id   AF-X1VPJ6-F1
#
_cell.length_a   1.000
_cell.length_b   1.000
_cell.length_c   1.000
_cell.angle_alpha   90.00
_cell.angle_beta   90.00
_cell.angle_gamma   90.00
#
_symmetry.space_group_name_H-M   'P 1'
#
loop_
_entity.id
_entity.type
_entity.pdbx_description
1 polymer ?
#
loop_
_entity_poly.entity_id
_entity_poly.type
_entity_poly.pdbx_seq_one_letter_code
_entity_poly.pdbx_strand_id
1 'polypeptide(L)' 'MAKLKAPFLSLGASGALGKSIVAFPWKGIDCLREYVIPANPKSTLQLAQRALFTAAITLIHYAEGLTGSPLGAVDKTAL' A
#
# COMPACT_ATOMS: atom_id res chain seq x y z
N MET A 1 -23.21 -17.29 5.43
CA MET A 1 -21.77 -17.52 5.25
C MET A 1 -21.46 -18.87 5.89
N ALA A 2 -21.07 -19.88 5.10
CA ALA A 2 -20.75 -21.19 5.65
C ALA A 2 -19.57 -21.03 6.64
N LYS A 3 -19.80 -21.35 7.91
CA LYS A 3 -18.73 -21.36 8.91
C LYS A 3 -17.76 -22.45 8.49
N LEU A 4 -16.51 -22.10 8.17
CA LEU A 4 -15.47 -23.11 7.97
C LEU A 4 -15.23 -23.77 9.33
N LYS A 5 -15.87 -24.91 9.58
CA LYS A 5 -15.25 -25.88 10.48
C LYS A 5 -13.99 -26.28 9.76
N ALA A 6 -12.87 -26.11 10.45
CA ALA A 6 -11.56 -26.45 9.97
C ALA A 6 -10.80 -25.46 9.10
N PRO A 7 -9.84 -24.64 9.62
CA PRO A 7 -9.01 -23.91 8.69
C PRO A 7 -8.11 -24.89 7.91
N PHE A 8 -7.82 -26.07 8.51
CA PHE A 8 -7.76 -27.38 7.83
C PHE A 8 -8.36 -28.53 8.68
N LEU A 9 -8.47 -28.41 10.04
CA LEU A 9 -9.32 -29.27 10.94
C LEU A 9 -9.99 -28.60 12.19
N SER A 10 -9.77 -27.30 12.44
CA SER A 10 -10.55 -26.36 13.32
C SER A 10 -9.75 -25.86 14.52
N LEU A 11 -8.43 -25.88 14.34
CA LEU A 11 -7.39 -25.47 15.27
C LEU A 11 -6.70 -24.28 14.61
N GLY A 12 -6.79 -23.10 15.22
CA GLY A 12 -6.45 -21.79 14.65
C GLY A 12 -5.16 -21.76 13.80
N ALA A 13 -5.31 -21.98 12.50
CA ALA A 13 -4.22 -21.97 11.55
C ALA A 13 -4.02 -20.56 11.00
N SER A 14 -2.76 -20.18 10.80
CA SER A 14 -2.38 -18.87 10.27
C SER A 14 -1.31 -19.01 9.20
N GLY A 15 -1.32 -18.11 8.22
CA GLY A 15 -0.30 -18.02 7.17
C GLY A 15 -0.73 -18.58 5.82
N ALA A 16 0.19 -18.50 4.86
CA ALA A 16 -0.03 -18.92 3.48
C ALA A 16 0.43 -20.36 3.25
N LEU A 17 -0.44 -21.17 2.65
CA LEU A 17 -0.15 -22.54 2.24
C LEU A 17 0.04 -22.56 0.73
N GLY A 18 1.23 -22.99 0.29
CA GLY A 18 1.56 -23.15 -1.12
C GLY A 18 1.39 -21.90 -2.00
N LYS A 19 1.29 -20.70 -1.41
CA LYS A 19 0.90 -19.45 -2.10
C LYS A 19 -0.42 -19.58 -2.87
N SER A 20 -1.32 -20.45 -2.44
CA SER A 20 -2.65 -20.61 -3.01
C SER A 20 -3.75 -20.18 -2.04
N ILE A 21 -3.57 -20.40 -0.74
CA ILE A 21 -4.58 -20.09 0.28
C ILE A 21 -3.91 -19.47 1.52
N VAL A 22 -4.59 -18.53 2.17
CA VAL A 22 -4.18 -17.91 3.43
C VAL A 22 -5.23 -18.18 4.49
N ALA A 23 -4.80 -18.76 5.62
CA ALA A 23 -5.61 -18.91 6.81
C ALA A 23 -5.29 -17.77 7.80
N PHE A 24 -6.31 -17.17 8.41
CA PHE A 24 -6.16 -16.20 9.49
C PHE A 24 -7.50 -15.99 10.24
N PRO A 25 -7.47 -15.60 11.51
CA PRO A 25 -8.68 -15.20 12.23
C PRO A 25 -9.14 -13.82 11.73
N TRP A 26 -10.41 -13.71 11.35
CA TRP A 26 -11.04 -12.45 10.97
C TRP A 26 -12.30 -12.23 11.79
N LYS A 27 -12.30 -11.17 12.62
CA LYS A 27 -13.45 -10.80 13.48
C LYS A 27 -13.98 -11.99 14.30
N GLY A 28 -13.08 -12.80 14.86
CA GLY A 28 -13.43 -13.97 15.68
C GLY A 28 -13.87 -15.21 14.91
N ILE A 29 -13.70 -15.24 13.58
CA ILE A 29 -14.02 -16.38 12.72
C ILE A 29 -12.76 -16.82 11.97
N ASP A 30 -12.46 -18.11 12.01
CA ASP A 30 -11.39 -18.70 11.21
C ASP A 30 -11.77 -18.63 9.72
N CYS A 31 -10.97 -17.90 8.94
CA CYS A 31 -11.20 -17.69 7.52
C CYS A 31 -10.08 -18.30 6.68
N LEU A 32 -10.46 -18.84 5.52
CA LEU A 32 -9.53 -19.11 4.41
C LEU A 32 -9.89 -18.25 3.22
N ARG A 33 -8.87 -17.67 2.59
CA ARG A 33 -9.01 -16.87 1.38
C ARG A 33 -7.92 -17.23 0.39
N GLU A 34 -8.20 -17.03 -0.90
CA GLU A 34 -7.21 -17.16 -1.95
C GLU A 34 -6.00 -16.26 -1.66
N TYR A 35 -4.81 -16.80 -1.86
CA TYR A 35 -3.57 -16.03 -1.81
C TYR A 35 -3.48 -15.18 -3.09
N VAL A 36 -4.00 -13.96 -3.01
CA VAL A 36 -3.92 -12.99 -4.09
C VAL A 36 -2.72 -12.09 -3.83
N ILE A 37 -1.73 -12.13 -4.72
CA ILE A 37 -0.72 -11.07 -4.79
C ILE A 37 -1.35 -9.93 -5.60
N PRO A 38 -1.62 -8.77 -5.00
CA PRO A 38 -2.11 -7.64 -5.76
C PRO A 38 -1.09 -7.29 -6.84
N ALA A 39 -1.53 -7.19 -8.09
CA ALA A 39 -0.68 -6.63 -9.12
C ALA A 39 -0.32 -5.19 -8.71
N ASN A 40 0.95 -4.82 -8.81
CA ASN A 40 1.35 -3.41 -8.85
C ASN A 40 1.55 -3.04 -10.32
N PRO A 41 0.47 -2.75 -11.06
CA PRO A 41 0.61 -2.35 -12.44
C PRO A 41 1.49 -1.10 -12.51
N LYS A 42 2.45 -1.10 -13.44
CA LYS A 42 3.16 0.10 -13.84
C LYS A 42 2.50 0.62 -15.11
N SER A 43 1.20 0.95 -15.01
CA SER A 43 0.49 1.46 -16.17
C SER A 43 1.07 2.82 -16.60
N THR A 44 0.96 3.15 -17.89
CA THR A 44 1.45 4.42 -18.43
C THR A 44 0.89 5.62 -17.66
N LEU A 45 -0.40 5.60 -17.32
CA LEU A 45 -1.05 6.67 -16.54
C LEU A 45 -0.52 6.77 -15.10
N GLN A 46 -0.29 5.63 -14.44
CA GLN A 46 0.27 5.64 -13.09
C GLN A 46 1.73 6.11 -13.07
N LEU A 47 2.51 5.76 -14.10
CA LEU A 47 3.88 6.26 -14.25
C LEU A 47 3.90 7.76 -14.56
N ALA A 48 2.99 8.23 -15.41
CA ALA A 48 2.84 9.66 -15.71
C ALA A 48 2.54 10.45 -14.44
N GLN A 49 1.59 10.00 -13.62
CA GLN A 49 1.27 10.67 -12.35
C GLN A 49 2.46 10.69 -11.39
N ARG A 50 3.20 9.57 -11.26
CA ARG A 50 4.42 9.52 -10.43
C ARG A 50 5.49 10.47 -10.96
N ALA A 51 5.68 10.55 -12.27
CA ALA A 51 6.65 11.46 -12.88
C ALA A 51 6.33 12.93 -12.63
N LEU A 52 5.05 13.32 -12.73
CA LEU A 52 4.60 14.68 -12.38
C LEU A 52 4.91 15.01 -10.93
N PHE A 53 4.65 14.10 -10.00
CA PHE A 53 4.92 14.31 -8.58
C PHE A 53 6.42 14.42 -8.29
N THR A 54 7.25 13.55 -8.89
CA THR A 54 8.71 13.64 -8.79
C THR A 54 9.25 14.96 -9.32
N ALA A 55 8.72 15.44 -10.46
CA ALA A 55 9.11 16.72 -11.03
C ALA A 55 8.72 17.89 -10.11
N ALA A 56 7.51 17.88 -9.55
CA ALA A 56 7.05 18.90 -8.61
C ALA A 56 7.94 18.97 -7.36
N ILE A 57 8.27 17.83 -6.74
CA ILE A 57 9.16 17.78 -5.56
C ILE A 57 10.55 18.32 -5.91
N THR A 58 11.08 17.99 -7.09
CA THR A 58 12.39 18.46 -7.53
C THR A 58 12.43 19.99 -7.63
N LEU A 59 11.36 20.60 -8.17
CA LEU A 59 11.22 22.04 -8.26
C LEU A 59 11.09 22.69 -6.87
N ILE A 60 10.35 22.06 -5.95
CA ILE A 60 10.23 22.54 -4.56
C ILE A 60 11.60 22.54 -3.89
N HIS A 61 12.35 21.43 -3.93
CA HIS A 61 13.69 21.37 -3.34
C HIS A 61 14.66 22.37 -3.97
N TYR A 62 14.54 22.63 -5.27
CA TYR A 62 15.32 23.67 -5.94
C TYR A 62 14.98 25.06 -5.38
N ALA A 63 13.69 25.38 -5.25
CA ALA A 63 13.23 26.66 -4.70
C ALA A 63 13.65 26.86 -3.22
N GLU A 64 13.65 25.80 -2.42
CA GLU A 64 14.13 25.84 -1.03
C GLU A 64 15.63 26.17 -0.93
N GLY A 65 16.42 25.79 -1.93
CA GLY A 65 17.86 26.08 -2.00
C GLY A 65 18.20 27.48 -2.50
N LEU A 66 17.24 28.25 -3.02
CA LEU A 66 17.47 29.61 -3.53
C LEU A 66 17.54 30.62 -2.37
N THR A 67 18.67 31.33 -2.28
CA THR A 67 18.90 32.35 -1.24
C THR A 67 18.11 33.65 -1.45
N GLY A 68 17.67 33.94 -2.68
CA GLY A 68 16.96 35.18 -3.02
C GLY A 68 15.44 35.14 -2.83
N SER A 69 14.82 33.97 -2.69
CA SER A 69 13.37 33.80 -2.50
C SER A 69 13.05 32.43 -1.87
N PRO A 70 13.46 32.17 -0.62
CA PRO A 70 13.22 30.89 0.03
C PRO A 70 11.72 30.69 0.32
N LEU A 71 11.27 29.43 0.31
CA LEU A 71 9.91 29.06 0.73
C LEU A 71 9.68 29.48 2.20
N GLY A 72 8.57 30.18 2.44
CA GLY A 72 8.19 30.67 3.76
C GLY A 72 7.66 29.55 4.66
N ALA A 73 7.48 29.86 5.95
CA ALA A 73 6.92 28.90 6.92
C ALA A 73 5.49 28.46 6.54
N VAL A 74 4.72 29.33 5.91
CA VAL A 74 3.37 29.05 5.39
C VAL A 74 3.38 28.05 4.23
N ASP A 75 4.43 28.04 3.42
CA ASP A 75 4.57 27.14 2.26
C ASP A 75 5.00 25.73 2.67
N LYS A 76 5.66 25.61 3.83
CA LYS A 76 6.20 24.36 4.39
C LYS A 76 5.23 23.61 5.32
N THR A 77 4.11 24.24 5.69
CA THR A 77 3.15 23.71 6.67
C THR A 77 1.90 23.12 6.04
N ALA A 78 1.78 23.14 4.71
CA ALA A 78 0.65 22.60 3.97
C ALA A 78 0.82 21.12 3.54
N LEU A 79 1.67 20.35 4.25
CA LEU A 79 1.93 18.94 3.98
C LEU A 79 1.52 18.06 5.18
#